data_AF-A0A5S9NRW9-F1
#
_entry.id   AF-A0A5S9NRW9-F1
#
_cell.length_a   1.000
_cell.length_b   1.000
_cell.length_c   1.000
_cell.angle_alpha   90.00
_cell.angle_beta   90.00
_cell.angle_gamma   90.00
#
_symmetry.space_group_name_H-M   'P 1'
#
loop_
_entity.id
_entity.type
_entity.pdbx_description
1 polymer ?
#
loop_
_entity_poly.entity_id
_entity_poly.type
_entity_poly.pdbx_seq_one_letter_code
_entity_poly.pdbx_strand_id
1 'polypeptide(L)'
;METILIIGLIAFGGYKLLKFNTAAGMEAVRAFSYLEILQKGGSVDDANAITDKFLSDLSSETASKVIALAKFEYEQVHQGKKLALVGYAYRQGLRPNMPNWYASFVRRAPSTATIELSYRAPQVASGSPVATPAGADSDAGFNAFYETFANEVQRIWGESSGNFRIVDMMEDEPFRRAHRDGIDPLVLAVEQCEQMGKIERFPNYQGYRDALGIELTRVCADPDRAATLAAQIDPAWLRDKFTSGIHPRRVAVACCEAAAA
;
A
#
# COMPACT_ATOMS: atom_id res chain seq x y z
N MET A 1 0.69 -49.45 7.97
CA MET A 1 0.99 -48.46 9.04
C MET A 1 1.92 -47.35 8.57
N GLU A 2 2.97 -47.67 7.81
CA GLU A 2 3.95 -46.70 7.29
C GLU A 2 3.36 -45.59 6.41
N THR A 3 2.42 -45.92 5.51
CA THR A 3 1.75 -44.95 4.63
C THR A 3 0.86 -43.94 5.39
N ILE A 4 0.25 -44.37 6.50
CA ILE A 4 -0.61 -43.52 7.34
C ILE A 4 0.25 -42.50 8.11
N LEU A 5 1.44 -42.92 8.58
CA LEU A 5 2.40 -42.04 9.24
C LEU A 5 2.96 -40.96 8.32
N ILE A 6 3.25 -41.30 7.05
CA ILE A 6 3.75 -40.34 6.05
C ILE A 6 2.69 -39.28 5.73
N ILE A 7 1.43 -39.70 5.52
CA ILE A 7 0.33 -38.76 5.28
C ILE A 7 0.11 -37.86 6.50
N GLY A 8 0.18 -38.42 7.72
CA GLY A 8 0.09 -37.64 8.96
C GLY A 8 1.20 -36.59 9.11
N LEU A 9 2.44 -36.92 8.75
CA LEU A 9 3.58 -36.00 8.77
C LEU A 9 3.45 -34.88 7.73
N ILE A 10 2.99 -35.19 6.52
CA ILE A 10 2.77 -34.20 5.45
C ILE A 10 1.61 -33.27 5.84
N ALA A 11 0.50 -33.81 6.35
CA ALA A 11 -0.62 -33.02 6.83
C ALA A 11 -0.23 -32.12 8.01
N PHE A 12 0.58 -32.63 8.95
CA PHE A 12 1.11 -31.84 10.06
C PHE A 12 2.07 -30.73 9.59
N GLY A 13 2.96 -31.04 8.64
CA GLY A 13 3.85 -30.06 8.01
C GLY A 13 3.09 -28.96 7.27
N GLY A 14 2.08 -29.34 6.48
CA GLY A 14 1.19 -28.41 5.78
C GLY A 14 0.39 -27.52 6.74
N TYR A 15 -0.19 -28.10 7.79
CA TYR A 15 -0.90 -27.37 8.83
C TYR A 15 0.01 -26.36 9.56
N LYS A 16 1.22 -26.78 9.93
CA LYS A 16 2.23 -25.89 10.54
C LYS A 16 2.60 -24.74 9.61
N LEU A 17 2.87 -25.02 8.33
CA LEU A 17 3.22 -24.00 7.34
C LEU A 17 2.09 -22.98 7.14
N LEU A 18 0.84 -23.44 7.00
CA LEU A 18 -0.32 -22.55 6.86
C LEU A 18 -0.54 -21.69 8.11
N LYS A 19 -0.45 -22.30 9.30
CA LYS A 19 -0.58 -21.60 10.59
C LYS A 19 0.53 -20.57 10.82
N PHE A 20 1.76 -20.85 10.38
CA PHE A 20 2.86 -19.89 10.49
C PHE A 20 2.76 -18.76 9.46
N ASN A 21 2.20 -19.01 8.28
CA ASN A 21 1.98 -17.96 7.28
C ASN A 21 0.91 -16.95 7.75
N THR A 22 -0.16 -17.43 8.38
CA THR A 22 -1.18 -16.56 8.98
C THR A 22 -0.66 -15.83 10.22
N ALA A 23 0.08 -16.51 11.10
CA ALA A 23 0.67 -15.87 12.29
C ALA A 23 1.73 -14.80 11.93
N ALA A 24 2.59 -15.07 10.94
CA ALA A 24 3.56 -14.10 10.45
C ALA A 24 2.88 -12.91 9.74
N GLY A 25 1.80 -13.16 9.00
CA GLY A 25 0.98 -12.09 8.40
C GLY A 25 0.36 -11.19 9.47
N MET A 26 -0.18 -11.77 10.54
CA MET A 26 -0.74 -11.02 11.67
C MET A 26 0.32 -10.23 12.42
N GLU A 27 1.52 -10.80 12.63
CA GLU A 27 2.61 -10.09 13.28
C GLU A 27 3.12 -8.93 12.43
N ALA A 28 3.07 -9.05 11.10
CA ALA A 28 3.32 -7.91 10.21
C ALA A 28 2.30 -6.80 10.48
N VAL A 29 0.99 -7.09 10.41
CA VAL A 29 -0.08 -6.10 10.65
C VAL A 29 0.12 -5.40 11.99
N ARG A 30 0.47 -6.17 13.02
CA ARG A 30 0.77 -5.66 14.36
C ARG A 30 1.98 -4.72 14.37
N ALA A 31 3.05 -5.07 13.64
CA ALA A 31 4.22 -4.23 13.49
C ALA A 31 3.93 -2.92 12.75
N PHE A 32 3.09 -2.96 11.72
CA PHE A 32 2.63 -1.74 11.04
C PHE A 32 1.85 -0.85 12.00
N SER A 33 0.80 -1.36 12.63
CA SER A 33 -0.02 -0.56 13.56
C SER A 33 0.81 0.01 14.73
N TYR A 34 1.77 -0.76 15.24
CA TYR A 34 2.69 -0.29 16.29
C TYR A 34 3.51 0.92 15.84
N LEU A 35 4.11 0.84 14.66
CA LEU A 35 4.95 1.90 14.11
C LEU A 35 4.13 3.15 13.76
N GLU A 36 2.91 2.99 13.25
CA GLU A 36 1.98 4.10 13.00
C GLU A 36 1.62 4.84 14.30
N ILE A 37 1.38 4.11 15.40
CA ILE A 37 1.08 4.75 16.69
C ILE A 37 2.29 5.52 17.23
N LEU A 38 3.50 4.95 17.11
CA LEU A 38 4.73 5.65 17.49
C LEU A 38 4.96 6.90 16.64
N GLN A 39 4.70 6.81 15.34
CA GLN A 39 4.84 7.94 14.42
C GLN A 39 3.89 9.09 14.77
N LYS A 40 2.68 8.77 15.25
CA LYS A 40 1.69 9.73 15.76
C LYS A 40 2.03 10.28 17.16
N GLY A 41 3.21 9.96 17.71
CA GLY A 41 3.66 10.43 19.02
C GLY A 41 3.17 9.61 20.20
N GLY A 42 2.58 8.44 19.96
CA GLY A 42 2.18 7.51 21.02
C GLY A 42 3.40 6.95 21.77
N SER A 43 3.19 6.58 23.04
CA SER A 43 4.23 5.92 23.82
C SER A 43 4.40 4.45 23.39
N VAL A 44 5.57 3.86 23.68
CA VAL A 44 5.84 2.45 23.43
C VAL A 44 4.84 1.54 24.15
N ASP A 45 4.43 1.89 25.37
CA ASP A 45 3.48 1.10 26.14
C ASP A 45 2.05 1.21 25.59
N ASP A 46 1.63 2.40 25.17
CA ASP A 46 0.31 2.60 24.53
C ASP A 46 0.23 1.88 23.19
N ALA A 47 1.28 1.97 22.37
CA ALA A 47 1.35 1.29 21.08
C ALA A 47 1.26 -0.23 21.25
N ASN A 48 1.99 -0.81 22.22
CA ASN A 48 1.88 -2.24 22.53
C ASN A 48 0.47 -2.61 23.04
N ALA A 49 -0.13 -1.81 23.93
CA ALA A 49 -1.46 -2.09 24.47
C ALA A 49 -2.57 -2.02 23.40
N ILE A 50 -2.52 -1.01 22.52
CA ILE A 50 -3.48 -0.84 21.43
C ILE A 50 -3.35 -1.98 20.41
N THR A 51 -2.12 -2.33 20.05
CA THR A 51 -1.86 -3.42 19.09
C THR A 51 -2.23 -4.80 19.64
N ASP A 52 -2.08 -5.03 20.95
CA ASP A 52 -2.54 -6.27 21.61
C ASP A 52 -4.08 -6.33 21.67
N LYS A 53 -4.74 -5.20 21.92
CA LYS A 53 -6.22 -5.10 21.89
C LYS A 53 -6.77 -5.32 20.48
N PHE A 54 -6.07 -4.85 19.45
CA PHE A 54 -6.45 -5.07 18.05
C PHE A 54 -6.53 -6.57 17.69
N LEU A 55 -5.62 -7.39 18.22
CA LEU A 55 -5.64 -8.84 18.01
C LEU A 55 -6.83 -9.54 18.69
N SER A 56 -7.49 -8.90 19.65
CA SER A 56 -8.62 -9.50 20.38
C SER A 56 -9.96 -9.37 19.64
N ASP A 57 -10.07 -8.47 18.64
CA ASP A 57 -11.28 -8.28 17.84
C ASP A 57 -10.98 -8.16 16.34
N LEU A 58 -10.45 -9.25 15.78
CA LEU A 58 -10.12 -9.37 14.35
C LEU A 58 -11.36 -9.42 13.44
N SER A 59 -12.54 -9.67 14.00
CA SER A 59 -13.82 -9.67 13.28
C SER A 59 -14.38 -8.27 13.04
N SER A 60 -13.84 -7.25 13.71
CA SER A 60 -14.32 -5.88 13.56
C SER A 60 -14.04 -5.35 12.15
N GLU A 61 -14.94 -4.49 11.67
CA GLU A 61 -14.76 -3.76 10.41
C GLU A 61 -13.46 -2.93 10.44
N THR A 62 -13.15 -2.34 11.60
CA THR A 62 -11.90 -1.62 11.86
C THR A 62 -10.68 -2.51 11.66
N ALA A 63 -10.70 -3.76 12.16
CA ALA A 63 -9.60 -4.68 11.95
C ALA A 63 -9.41 -5.05 10.49
N SER A 64 -10.50 -5.26 9.75
CA SER A 64 -10.45 -5.54 8.32
C SER A 64 -9.84 -4.39 7.52
N LYS A 65 -10.18 -3.14 7.85
CA LYS A 65 -9.60 -1.94 7.24
C LYS A 65 -8.10 -1.81 7.50
N VAL A 66 -7.67 -1.99 8.76
CA VAL A 66 -6.26 -1.92 9.14
C VAL A 66 -5.43 -3.05 8.50
N ILE A 67 -5.98 -4.25 8.37
CA ILE A 67 -5.32 -5.36 7.66
C ILE A 67 -5.14 -5.02 6.17
N ALA A 68 -6.17 -4.44 5.53
CA ALA A 68 -6.10 -4.02 4.14
C ALA A 68 -5.06 -2.90 3.96
N LEU A 69 -5.04 -1.91 4.85
CA LEU A 69 -4.08 -0.81 4.84
C LEU A 69 -2.64 -1.30 5.05
N ALA A 70 -2.43 -2.15 6.06
CA ALA A 70 -1.13 -2.77 6.30
C ALA A 70 -0.65 -3.55 5.09
N LYS A 71 -1.56 -4.28 4.40
CA LYS A 71 -1.23 -5.00 3.17
C LYS A 71 -0.83 -4.04 2.04
N PHE A 72 -1.56 -2.93 1.86
CA PHE A 72 -1.22 -1.88 0.91
C PHE A 72 0.20 -1.34 1.18
N GLU A 73 0.50 -0.96 2.42
CA GLU A 73 1.79 -0.41 2.80
C GLU A 73 2.93 -1.42 2.54
N TYR A 74 2.70 -2.71 2.82
CA TYR A 74 3.70 -3.73 2.52
C TYR A 74 4.01 -3.84 1.05
N GLU A 75 2.98 -3.88 0.21
CA GLU A 75 3.12 -4.13 -1.22
C GLU A 75 3.71 -2.91 -1.92
N GLN A 76 3.23 -1.71 -1.59
CA GLN A 76 3.61 -0.48 -2.28
C GLN A 76 4.86 0.19 -1.69
N VAL A 77 4.92 0.33 -0.37
CA VAL A 77 6.00 1.10 0.29
C VAL A 77 7.19 0.22 0.63
N HIS A 78 6.95 -1.05 0.98
CA HIS A 78 8.01 -1.94 1.45
C HIS A 78 8.39 -3.05 0.46
N GLN A 79 7.88 -3.03 -0.78
CA GLN A 79 8.17 -4.02 -1.83
C GLN A 79 7.94 -5.47 -1.37
N GLY A 80 6.91 -5.68 -0.54
CA GLY A 80 6.57 -6.97 0.05
C GLY A 80 7.49 -7.44 1.20
N LYS A 81 8.45 -6.62 1.66
CA LYS A 81 9.46 -7.01 2.67
C LYS A 81 8.94 -6.93 4.11
N LYS A 82 7.88 -7.71 4.40
CA LYS A 82 7.19 -7.77 5.71
C LYS A 82 8.14 -8.04 6.88
N LEU A 83 9.13 -8.91 6.71
CA LEU A 83 10.11 -9.26 7.76
C LEU A 83 10.99 -8.07 8.17
N ALA A 84 11.36 -7.21 7.22
CA ALA A 84 12.18 -6.04 7.54
C ALA A 84 11.42 -5.05 8.43
N LEU A 85 10.11 -4.89 8.19
CA LEU A 85 9.25 -4.02 8.99
C LEU A 85 9.04 -4.57 10.40
N VAL A 86 8.72 -5.87 10.53
CA VAL A 86 8.59 -6.52 11.84
C VAL A 86 9.91 -6.43 12.61
N GLY A 87 11.04 -6.63 11.92
CA GLY A 87 12.37 -6.50 12.50
C GLY A 87 12.64 -5.10 13.02
N TYR A 88 12.25 -4.08 12.26
CA TYR A 88 12.34 -2.69 12.67
C TYR A 88 11.44 -2.40 13.88
N ALA A 89 10.16 -2.78 13.85
CA ALA A 89 9.24 -2.61 14.97
C ALA A 89 9.74 -3.27 16.27
N TYR A 90 10.29 -4.48 16.20
CA TYR A 90 10.90 -5.15 17.35
C TYR A 90 12.10 -4.40 17.92
N ARG A 91 12.89 -3.74 17.08
CA ARG A 91 14.01 -2.89 17.54
C ARG A 91 13.51 -1.57 18.16
N GLN A 92 12.33 -1.10 17.75
CA GLN A 92 11.67 0.09 18.32
C GLN A 92 10.88 -0.20 19.62
N GLY A 93 10.73 -1.47 20.02
CA GLY A 93 10.12 -1.83 21.31
C GLY A 93 8.80 -2.59 21.22
N LEU A 94 8.39 -3.06 20.03
CA LEU A 94 7.25 -3.96 19.89
C LEU A 94 7.54 -5.29 20.61
N ARG A 95 6.61 -5.71 21.47
CA ARG A 95 6.68 -6.98 22.21
C ARG A 95 6.36 -8.14 21.26
N PRO A 96 7.26 -9.11 21.04
CA PRO A 96 7.00 -10.20 20.11
C PRO A 96 5.86 -11.10 20.61
N ASN A 97 4.87 -11.38 19.77
CA ASN A 97 3.84 -12.40 20.04
C ASN A 97 4.21 -13.75 19.37
N MET A 98 5.30 -13.75 18.60
CA MET A 98 5.84 -14.92 17.93
C MET A 98 6.85 -15.67 18.82
N PRO A 99 7.09 -16.97 18.58
CA PRO A 99 8.10 -17.74 19.32
C PRO A 99 9.49 -17.08 19.28
N ASN A 100 10.27 -17.24 20.35
CA ASN A 100 11.59 -16.60 20.51
C ASN A 100 12.55 -16.82 19.34
N TRP A 101 12.50 -17.99 18.68
CA TRP A 101 13.34 -18.28 17.51
C TRP A 101 12.99 -17.36 16.32
N TYR A 102 11.70 -17.09 16.09
CA TYR A 102 11.23 -16.19 15.04
C TYR A 102 11.60 -14.75 15.37
N ALA A 103 11.36 -14.31 16.61
CA ALA A 103 11.73 -12.97 17.04
C ALA A 103 13.23 -12.70 16.91
N SER A 104 14.06 -13.69 17.26
CA SER A 104 15.52 -13.61 17.11
C SER A 104 15.95 -13.53 15.65
N PHE A 105 15.31 -14.29 14.76
CA PHE A 105 15.57 -14.26 13.33
C PHE A 105 15.17 -12.90 12.73
N VAL A 106 13.98 -12.40 13.04
CA VAL A 106 13.43 -11.17 12.48
C VAL A 106 14.16 -9.92 12.96
N ARG A 107 14.62 -9.88 14.21
CA ARG A 107 15.47 -8.77 14.72
C ARG A 107 16.78 -8.59 13.94
N ARG A 108 17.28 -9.67 13.33
CA ARG A 108 18.50 -9.67 12.51
C ARG A 108 18.23 -9.31 11.04
N ALA A 109 16.96 -9.25 10.63
CA ALA A 109 16.62 -8.80 9.29
C ALA A 109 17.07 -7.34 9.10
N PRO A 110 17.81 -7.04 8.03
CA PRO A 110 18.25 -5.68 7.75
C PRO A 110 17.01 -4.80 7.54
N SER A 111 17.00 -3.61 8.14
CA SER A 111 16.03 -2.59 7.77
C SER A 111 16.31 -2.14 6.33
N THR A 112 15.25 -1.81 5.61
CA THR A 112 15.38 -1.17 4.31
C THR A 112 15.42 0.34 4.50
N ALA A 113 16.09 1.04 3.58
CA ALA A 113 16.13 2.50 3.57
C ALA A 113 14.72 3.11 3.60
N THR A 114 13.75 2.49 2.92
CA THR A 114 12.36 2.94 2.93
C THR A 114 11.71 2.84 4.30
N ILE A 115 11.90 1.74 5.04
CA ILE A 115 11.35 1.60 6.40
C ILE A 115 11.97 2.62 7.34
N GLU A 116 13.28 2.84 7.24
CA GLU A 116 13.95 3.84 8.04
C GLU A 116 13.45 5.24 7.69
N LEU A 117 13.31 5.60 6.41
CA LEU A 117 12.79 6.91 6.02
C LEU A 117 11.32 7.11 6.45
N SER A 118 10.47 6.10 6.32
CA SER A 118 9.04 6.17 6.66
C SER A 118 8.79 6.26 8.17
N TYR A 119 9.60 5.57 8.97
CA TYR A 119 9.36 5.37 10.41
C TYR A 119 10.52 5.82 11.30
N ARG A 120 11.47 6.60 10.78
CA ARG A 120 12.42 7.31 11.62
C ARG A 120 11.63 8.32 12.41
N ALA A 121 11.37 7.99 13.67
CA ALA A 121 10.88 8.96 14.63
C ALA A 121 11.75 10.22 14.50
N PRO A 122 11.16 11.43 14.48
CA PRO A 122 11.95 12.65 14.53
C PRO A 122 12.74 12.60 15.84
N GLN A 123 14.02 12.24 15.74
CA GLN A 123 14.96 12.52 16.80
C GLN A 123 14.83 14.01 17.01
N VAL A 124 14.60 14.40 18.26
CA VAL A 124 14.74 15.76 18.74
C VAL A 124 16.19 16.17 18.47
N ALA A 125 16.45 16.57 17.24
CA ALA A 125 17.70 17.07 16.72
C ALA A 125 17.40 18.51 16.35
N SER A 126 17.59 19.37 17.35
CA SER A 126 17.84 20.79 17.17
C SER A 126 18.85 20.96 16.04
N GLY A 127 18.42 21.43 14.87
CA GLY A 127 19.33 21.63 13.74
C GLY A 127 18.65 21.71 12.39
N SER A 128 18.20 22.92 12.05
CA SER A 128 17.87 23.44 10.71
C SER A 128 16.89 22.65 9.83
N PRO A 129 15.71 23.23 9.51
CA PRO A 129 14.81 22.62 8.54
C PRO A 129 15.47 22.67 7.16
N VAL A 130 15.67 21.49 6.56
CA VAL A 130 15.80 21.39 5.11
C VAL A 130 14.49 21.93 4.55
N ALA A 131 14.59 22.99 3.75
CA ALA A 131 13.44 23.68 3.20
C ALA A 131 12.65 22.74 2.27
N THR A 132 11.52 22.26 2.77
CA THR A 132 10.43 21.72 1.96
C THR A 132 9.94 22.83 1.02
N PRO A 133 9.66 22.55 -0.28
CA PRO A 133 9.06 23.53 -1.16
C PRO A 133 7.76 24.04 -0.53
N ALA A 134 7.65 25.36 -0.36
CA ALA A 134 6.50 26.01 0.23
C ALA A 134 5.24 25.69 -0.61
N GLY A 135 4.40 24.78 -0.11
CA GLY A 135 3.13 24.38 -0.75
C GLY A 135 2.65 22.97 -0.42
N ALA A 136 3.56 22.03 -0.13
CA ALA A 136 3.24 20.60 0.01
C ALA A 136 2.49 20.20 1.30
N ASP A 137 2.43 21.07 2.32
CA ASP A 137 1.71 20.84 3.57
C ASP A 137 0.54 21.85 3.78
N SER A 138 0.09 22.55 2.73
CA SER A 138 -1.12 23.38 2.87
C SER A 138 -2.35 22.48 2.94
N ASP A 139 -3.20 22.68 3.96
CA ASP A 139 -4.47 21.95 4.09
C ASP A 139 -5.31 22.06 2.80
N ALA A 140 -5.19 23.17 2.06
CA ALA A 140 -5.85 23.37 0.78
C ALA A 140 -5.34 22.44 -0.34
N GLY A 141 -4.02 22.23 -0.45
CA GLY A 141 -3.43 21.32 -1.45
C GLY A 141 -3.78 19.86 -1.16
N PHE A 142 -3.72 19.48 0.11
CA PHE A 142 -4.12 18.14 0.54
C PHE A 142 -5.62 17.89 0.31
N ASN A 143 -6.48 18.87 0.60
CA ASN A 143 -7.91 18.76 0.34
C ASN A 143 -8.20 18.52 -1.16
N ALA A 144 -7.53 19.24 -2.05
CA ALA A 144 -7.70 19.08 -3.50
C ALA A 144 -7.20 17.71 -4.00
N PHE A 145 -6.05 17.27 -3.49
CA PHE A 145 -5.52 15.91 -3.75
C PHE A 145 -6.53 14.84 -3.32
N TYR A 146 -7.05 14.95 -2.10
CA TYR A 146 -7.94 13.98 -1.52
C TYR A 146 -9.32 13.97 -2.21
N GLU A 147 -9.86 15.14 -2.56
CA GLU A 147 -11.10 15.27 -3.32
C GLU A 147 -10.96 14.61 -4.70
N THR A 148 -9.82 14.79 -5.37
CA THR A 148 -9.52 14.14 -6.65
C THR A 148 -9.49 12.62 -6.50
N PHE A 149 -8.81 12.11 -5.47
CA PHE A 149 -8.77 10.68 -5.15
C PHE A 149 -10.18 10.12 -4.89
N ALA A 150 -10.95 10.76 -4.00
CA ALA A 150 -12.27 10.28 -3.59
C ALA A 150 -13.26 10.27 -4.76
N ASN A 151 -13.26 11.32 -5.58
CA ASN A 151 -14.09 11.40 -6.79
C ASN A 151 -13.77 10.29 -7.79
N GLU A 152 -12.48 9.95 -7.95
CA GLU A 152 -12.07 8.89 -8.87
C GLU A 152 -12.41 7.50 -8.36
N VAL A 153 -12.22 7.23 -7.06
CA VAL A 153 -12.69 5.99 -6.42
C VAL A 153 -14.20 5.84 -6.64
N GLN A 154 -14.96 6.91 -6.41
CA GLN A 154 -16.40 6.92 -6.61
C GLN A 154 -16.78 6.64 -8.07
N ARG A 155 -16.09 7.28 -9.04
CA ARG A 155 -16.30 7.07 -10.47
C ARG A 155 -16.09 5.59 -10.85
N ILE A 156 -15.01 4.98 -10.36
CA ILE A 156 -14.66 3.58 -10.65
C ILE A 156 -15.63 2.61 -9.96
N TRP A 157 -16.07 2.92 -8.74
CA TRP A 157 -17.00 2.09 -7.99
C TRP A 157 -18.45 2.16 -8.46
N GLY A 158 -18.87 3.30 -9.02
CA GLY A 158 -20.24 3.50 -9.52
C GLY A 158 -21.30 3.62 -8.43
N GLU A 159 -20.93 3.72 -7.14
CA GLU A 159 -21.86 3.97 -6.03
C GLU A 159 -22.02 5.49 -5.79
N SER A 160 -23.25 5.91 -5.47
CA SER A 160 -23.54 7.31 -5.13
C SER A 160 -22.90 7.69 -3.79
N SER A 161 -22.60 8.98 -3.65
CA SER A 161 -21.74 9.66 -2.67
C SER A 161 -22.06 9.46 -1.17
N GLY A 162 -22.97 8.57 -0.81
CA GLY A 162 -23.44 8.36 0.57
C GLY A 162 -22.56 7.47 1.44
N ASN A 163 -21.76 6.56 0.86
CA ASN A 163 -20.99 5.56 1.62
C ASN A 163 -19.49 5.88 1.79
N PHE A 164 -18.90 6.69 0.90
CA PHE A 164 -17.52 7.17 1.05
C PHE A 164 -17.55 8.53 1.72
N ARG A 165 -17.56 8.56 3.06
CA ARG A 165 -17.44 9.82 3.79
C ARG A 165 -16.03 10.34 3.59
N ILE A 166 -15.92 11.38 2.76
CA ILE A 166 -14.70 12.16 2.53
C ILE A 166 -14.00 12.44 3.86
N VAL A 167 -14.74 12.79 4.92
CA VAL A 167 -14.21 13.09 6.26
C VAL A 167 -13.55 11.90 6.96
N ASP A 168 -13.97 10.66 6.70
CA ASP A 168 -13.53 9.49 7.47
C ASP A 168 -12.11 9.00 7.09
N MET A 169 -11.53 9.49 5.97
CA MET A 169 -10.15 9.13 5.56
C MET A 169 -9.22 10.35 5.38
N MET A 170 -9.70 11.58 5.61
CA MET A 170 -8.87 12.81 5.59
C MET A 170 -7.80 12.83 6.70
N GLU A 171 -7.96 12.01 7.74
CA GLU A 171 -7.01 11.90 8.86
C GLU A 171 -5.97 10.79 8.68
N ASP A 172 -5.95 10.12 7.52
CA ASP A 172 -5.12 8.95 7.30
C ASP A 172 -3.71 9.36 6.80
N GLU A 173 -2.70 9.13 7.65
CA GLU A 173 -1.29 9.47 7.42
C GLU A 173 -0.72 8.95 6.08
N PRO A 174 -1.11 7.76 5.56
CA PRO A 174 -0.71 7.29 4.24
C PRO A 174 -1.13 8.22 3.10
N PHE A 175 -2.31 8.87 3.16
CA PHE A 175 -2.74 9.82 2.13
C PHE A 175 -1.94 11.12 2.21
N ARG A 176 -1.65 11.60 3.42
CA ARG A 176 -0.80 12.78 3.62
C ARG A 176 0.62 12.52 3.13
N ARG A 177 1.14 11.30 3.35
CA ARG A 177 2.43 10.86 2.82
C ARG A 177 2.40 10.77 1.29
N ALA A 178 1.39 10.13 0.70
CA ALA A 178 1.24 10.05 -0.75
C ALA A 178 1.20 11.43 -1.41
N HIS A 179 0.49 12.39 -0.80
CA HIS A 179 0.49 13.78 -1.24
C HIS A 179 1.88 14.43 -1.13
N ARG A 180 2.57 14.25 0.00
CA ARG A 180 3.94 14.78 0.21
C ARG A 180 4.96 14.19 -0.77
N ASP A 181 4.81 12.92 -1.09
CA ASP A 181 5.65 12.17 -2.02
C ASP A 181 5.29 12.48 -3.50
N GLY A 182 4.26 13.30 -3.74
CA GLY A 182 3.86 13.72 -5.08
C GLY A 182 3.22 12.60 -5.91
N ILE A 183 2.66 11.57 -5.24
CA ILE A 183 1.92 10.50 -5.91
C ILE A 183 0.68 11.11 -6.57
N ASP A 184 0.35 10.67 -7.80
CA ASP A 184 -0.87 11.11 -8.46
C ASP A 184 -2.11 10.52 -7.75
N PRO A 185 -3.05 11.35 -7.23
CA PRO A 185 -4.26 10.88 -6.56
C PRO A 185 -5.14 9.98 -7.44
N LEU A 186 -5.10 10.19 -8.77
CA LEU A 186 -5.84 9.39 -9.73
C LEU A 186 -5.25 7.99 -9.91
N VAL A 187 -3.93 7.84 -9.78
CA VAL A 187 -3.25 6.55 -9.79
C VAL A 187 -3.56 5.81 -8.48
N LEU A 188 -3.45 6.51 -7.36
CA LEU A 188 -3.74 5.95 -6.03
C LEU A 188 -5.19 5.42 -5.95
N ALA A 189 -6.16 6.15 -6.52
CA ALA A 189 -7.56 5.74 -6.58
C ALA A 189 -7.75 4.42 -7.34
N VAL A 190 -7.11 4.28 -8.50
CA VAL A 190 -7.17 3.07 -9.33
C VAL A 190 -6.58 1.87 -8.58
N GLU A 191 -5.42 2.03 -7.95
CA GLU A 191 -4.79 0.96 -7.19
C GLU A 191 -5.65 0.51 -6.01
N GLN A 192 -6.23 1.47 -5.28
CA GLN A 192 -7.13 1.19 -4.17
C GLN A 192 -8.37 0.41 -4.65
N CYS A 193 -8.98 0.82 -5.77
CA CYS A 193 -10.11 0.11 -6.37
C CYS A 193 -9.75 -1.32 -6.82
N GLU A 194 -8.61 -1.50 -7.50
CA GLU A 194 -8.13 -2.83 -7.94
C GLU A 194 -7.91 -3.77 -6.74
N GLN A 195 -7.32 -3.29 -5.65
CA GLN A 195 -7.12 -4.07 -4.43
C GLN A 195 -8.43 -4.50 -3.76
N MET A 196 -9.46 -3.68 -3.86
CA MET A 196 -10.81 -4.01 -3.40
C MET A 196 -11.60 -4.88 -4.40
N GLY A 197 -10.94 -5.35 -5.47
CA GLY A 197 -11.55 -6.20 -6.50
C GLY A 197 -12.51 -5.45 -7.42
N LYS A 198 -12.43 -4.11 -7.43
CA LYS A 198 -13.32 -3.23 -8.19
C LYS A 198 -12.53 -2.70 -9.39
N ILE A 199 -12.59 -3.47 -10.46
CA ILE A 199 -11.84 -3.20 -11.69
C ILE A 199 -12.78 -2.50 -12.68
N GLU A 200 -12.38 -1.34 -13.19
CA GLU A 200 -13.08 -0.69 -14.30
C GLU A 200 -12.94 -1.55 -15.56
N ARG A 201 -14.08 -1.93 -16.14
CA ARG A 201 -14.11 -2.77 -17.35
C ARG A 201 -14.43 -1.95 -18.58
N PHE A 202 -13.59 -2.10 -19.59
CA PHE A 202 -13.80 -1.49 -20.89
C PHE A 202 -14.55 -2.48 -21.79
N PRO A 203 -15.59 -2.03 -22.53
CA PRO A 203 -16.46 -2.93 -23.29
C PRO A 203 -15.75 -3.62 -24.46
N ASN A 204 -14.67 -3.03 -24.97
CA ASN A 204 -13.86 -3.60 -26.04
C ASN A 204 -12.43 -3.01 -26.02
N TYR A 205 -11.52 -3.67 -26.74
CA TYR A 205 -10.12 -3.27 -26.83
C TYR A 205 -9.92 -1.86 -27.40
N GLN A 206 -10.77 -1.43 -28.33
CA GLN A 206 -10.66 -0.08 -28.90
C GLN A 206 -10.96 0.98 -27.84
N GLY A 207 -12.04 0.83 -27.06
CA GLY A 207 -12.35 1.74 -25.96
C GLY A 207 -11.28 1.75 -24.88
N TYR A 208 -10.62 0.62 -24.62
CA TYR A 208 -9.46 0.56 -23.73
C TYR A 208 -8.27 1.35 -24.27
N ARG A 209 -7.97 1.22 -25.57
CA ARG A 209 -6.89 1.95 -26.23
C ARG A 209 -7.15 3.46 -26.27
N ASP A 210 -8.39 3.85 -26.54
CA ASP A 210 -8.80 5.26 -26.55
C ASP A 210 -8.65 5.87 -25.15
N ALA A 211 -9.07 5.15 -24.11
CA ALA A 211 -8.87 5.55 -22.72
C ALA A 211 -7.39 5.67 -22.34
N LEU A 212 -6.54 4.74 -22.80
CA LEU A 212 -5.09 4.84 -22.62
C LEU A 212 -4.51 6.11 -23.23
N GLY A 213 -4.95 6.52 -24.43
CA GLY A 213 -4.48 7.76 -25.06
C GLY A 213 -4.80 9.00 -24.23
N ILE A 214 -5.99 9.05 -23.63
CA ILE A 214 -6.38 10.12 -22.70
C ILE A 214 -5.45 10.12 -21.47
N GLU A 215 -5.19 8.95 -20.88
CA GLU A 215 -4.33 8.83 -19.70
C GLU A 215 -2.85 9.15 -19.99
N LEU A 216 -2.32 8.74 -21.15
CA LEU A 216 -0.97 9.13 -21.58
C LEU A 216 -0.82 10.65 -21.69
N THR A 217 -1.84 11.33 -22.20
CA THR A 217 -1.84 12.79 -22.32
C THR A 217 -1.84 13.47 -20.94
N ARG A 218 -2.52 12.87 -19.95
CA ARG A 218 -2.54 13.37 -18.58
C ARG A 218 -1.20 13.17 -17.88
N VAL A 219 -0.62 11.97 -17.98
CA VAL A 219 0.56 11.58 -17.20
C VAL A 219 1.87 12.13 -17.79
N CYS A 220 2.04 12.10 -19.11
CA CYS A 220 3.33 12.46 -19.71
C CYS A 220 3.59 13.98 -19.80
N ALA A 221 2.62 14.83 -19.44
CA ALA A 221 2.60 16.31 -19.49
C ALA A 221 2.85 16.96 -20.87
N ASP A 222 3.66 16.34 -21.73
CA ASP A 222 3.95 16.71 -23.11
C ASP A 222 3.06 15.93 -24.10
N PRO A 223 2.18 16.61 -24.87
CA PRO A 223 1.31 15.98 -25.86
C PRO A 223 2.05 15.23 -26.97
N ASP A 224 3.20 15.74 -27.42
CA ASP A 224 3.96 15.13 -28.53
C ASP A 224 4.61 13.82 -28.06
N ARG A 225 5.09 13.81 -26.81
CA ARG A 225 5.60 12.61 -26.15
C ARG A 225 4.50 11.58 -25.94
N ALA A 226 3.32 12.00 -25.47
CA ALA A 226 2.17 11.11 -25.30
C ALA A 226 1.74 10.45 -26.62
N ALA A 227 1.68 11.22 -27.71
CA ALA A 227 1.37 10.72 -29.05
C ALA A 227 2.43 9.72 -29.55
N THR A 228 3.71 10.03 -29.33
CA THR A 228 4.83 9.16 -29.71
C THR A 228 4.76 7.82 -28.97
N LEU A 229 4.55 7.85 -27.65
CA LEU A 229 4.39 6.63 -26.85
C LEU A 229 3.18 5.81 -27.29
N ALA A 230 2.03 6.46 -27.50
CA ALA A 230 0.83 5.78 -27.98
C ALA A 230 1.03 5.05 -29.33
N ALA A 231 1.89 5.58 -30.20
CA ALA A 231 2.24 4.97 -31.47
C ALA A 231 3.25 3.81 -31.34
N GLN A 232 4.12 3.85 -30.33
CA GLN A 232 5.18 2.86 -30.11
C GLN A 232 4.75 1.66 -29.25
N ILE A 233 3.61 1.75 -28.55
CA ILE A 233 3.10 0.65 -27.74
C ILE A 233 2.85 -0.58 -28.62
N ASP A 234 3.49 -1.70 -28.25
CA ASP A 234 3.26 -2.99 -28.88
C ASP A 234 1.78 -3.42 -28.72
N PRO A 235 1.04 -3.64 -29.82
CA PRO A 235 -0.34 -4.09 -29.78
C PRO A 235 -0.55 -5.41 -29.04
N ALA A 236 0.41 -6.34 -29.10
CA ALA A 236 0.29 -7.63 -28.42
C ALA A 236 0.39 -7.47 -26.89
N TRP A 237 1.40 -6.72 -26.42
CA TRP A 237 1.51 -6.33 -25.02
C TRP A 237 0.28 -5.57 -24.51
N LEU A 238 -0.25 -4.62 -25.29
CA LEU A 238 -1.42 -3.87 -24.86
C LEU A 238 -2.69 -4.73 -24.77
N ARG A 239 -2.84 -5.71 -25.67
CA ARG A 239 -3.94 -6.69 -25.59
C ARG A 239 -3.86 -7.54 -24.33
N ASP A 240 -2.66 -7.96 -23.93
CA ASP A 240 -2.44 -8.67 -22.67
C ASP A 240 -2.93 -7.86 -21.46
N LYS A 241 -2.62 -6.54 -21.42
CA LYS A 241 -3.08 -5.65 -20.34
C LYS A 241 -4.59 -5.47 -20.32
N PHE A 242 -5.21 -5.33 -21.49
CA PHE A 242 -6.66 -5.30 -21.63
C PHE A 242 -7.30 -6.60 -21.11
N THR A 243 -6.80 -7.77 -21.53
CA THR A 243 -7.35 -9.07 -21.10
C THR A 243 -7.12 -9.35 -19.61
N SER A 244 -6.02 -8.84 -19.06
CA SER A 244 -5.69 -8.93 -17.65
C SER A 244 -6.49 -7.96 -16.78
N GLY A 245 -7.28 -7.07 -17.38
CA GLY A 245 -8.09 -6.08 -16.68
C GLY A 245 -7.27 -5.00 -15.98
N ILE A 246 -6.04 -4.73 -16.42
CA ILE A 246 -5.19 -3.68 -15.84
C ILE A 246 -5.70 -2.33 -16.30
N HIS A 247 -5.93 -1.39 -15.38
CA HIS A 247 -6.47 -0.08 -15.72
C HIS A 247 -5.54 0.73 -16.66
N PRO A 248 -6.07 1.42 -17.69
CA PRO A 248 -5.26 2.19 -18.65
C PRO A 248 -4.31 3.21 -18.02
N ARG A 249 -4.71 3.84 -16.91
CA ARG A 249 -3.85 4.80 -16.18
C ARG A 249 -2.56 4.18 -15.65
N ARG A 250 -2.60 2.95 -15.12
CA ARG A 250 -1.39 2.26 -14.65
C ARG A 250 -0.47 1.91 -15.82
N VAL A 251 -1.07 1.53 -16.95
CA VAL A 251 -0.34 1.31 -18.20
C VAL A 251 0.32 2.60 -18.67
N ALA A 252 -0.38 3.75 -18.63
CA ALA A 252 0.17 5.05 -19.00
C ALA A 252 1.36 5.45 -18.12
N VAL A 253 1.26 5.31 -16.79
CA VAL A 253 2.38 5.56 -15.86
C VAL A 253 3.58 4.70 -16.19
N ALA A 254 3.39 3.38 -16.33
CA ALA A 254 4.47 2.47 -16.67
C ALA A 254 5.15 2.82 -18.01
N CYS A 255 4.38 3.27 -19.01
CA CYS A 255 4.92 3.74 -20.28
C CYS A 255 5.73 5.05 -20.14
N CYS A 256 5.21 6.03 -19.39
CA CYS A 256 5.91 7.31 -19.19
C CYS A 256 7.20 7.13 -18.35
N GLU A 257 7.19 6.25 -17.34
CA GLU A 257 8.36 5.91 -16.51
C GLU A 257 9.43 5.15 -17.30
N ALA A 258 9.04 4.12 -18.06
CA ALA A 258 9.98 3.34 -18.86
C ALA A 258 10.71 4.17 -19.93
N ALA A 259 10.07 5.24 -20.41
CA ALA A 259 10.66 6.16 -21.38
C ALA A 259 11.53 7.27 -20.74
N ALA A 260 11.53 7.38 -19.41
CA ALA A 260 12.37 8.32 -18.67
C ALA A 260 13.69 7.70 -18.17
N ALA A 261 13.81 6.38 -18.23
CA ALA A 261 14.98 5.58 -17.84
C ALA A 261 15.92 5.34 -19.03
#